data_AF-A0ABD3VQS8-F1
#
_entry.id   AF-A0ABD3VQS8-F1
#
_cell.length_a   1.000
_cell.length_b   1.000
_cell.length_c   1.000
_cell.angle_alpha   90.00
_cell.angle_beta   90.00
_cell.angle_gamma   90.00
#
_symmetry.space_group_name_H-M   'P 1'
#
loop_
_entity.id
_entity.type
_entity.pdbx_description
1 polymer ?
#
loop_
_entity_poly.entity_id
_entity_poly.type
_entity_poly.pdbx_seq_one_letter_code
_entity_poly.pdbx_strand_id
1 'polypeptide(L)'
;MMTGGWGYYPYPGSCNQYIHCSKDQGAFLKKCASGTFFDNHKCARVEDVDCPFDPCKLFPSGYMYPDGGTCYGYYKCMKGRSKSGMCPNTFAFSNTKSGCVPDPTCLQPSSLRHPCFPGTTKPIPEEPTMFYLWNGANSLTPMKCPKGLWYNPIICSCDWIIPGKNLYSVCQPMFSFSYDKSFIEDSNKVPQDPNTQVSIYQRSARFTKGGRIVISMMNDLDMDSEWAMCFEFMTHAYIGEVALVSNDWAGEGFTYKITYIPEKALVKCYFRMKDDSIADLTVVGVDPSLPHFLRVAKIGPKLKVRVDNTAPAEVLTKSRVAPTKSPMVVGVANNCEGFEGFFDELKFFRCVPDDFFDDYKRKISNF
;
A
#
# COMPACT_ATOMS: atom_id res chain seq x y z
N MET A 1 -30.89 4.53 18.01
CA MET A 1 -31.10 5.79 17.27
C MET A 1 -30.42 5.67 15.92
N MET A 2 -31.12 6.00 14.82
CA MET A 2 -30.53 6.00 13.48
C MET A 2 -29.85 7.36 13.24
N THR A 3 -28.52 7.41 13.32
CA THR A 3 -27.73 8.58 12.91
C THR A 3 -27.35 8.42 11.45
N GLY A 4 -27.87 9.29 10.56
CA GLY A 4 -27.52 9.28 9.13
C GLY A 4 -28.25 8.27 8.25
N GLY A 5 -29.40 7.72 8.69
CA GLY A 5 -30.26 6.84 7.87
C GLY A 5 -29.93 5.34 7.96
N TRP A 6 -28.94 4.96 8.78
CA TRP A 6 -28.53 3.59 9.03
C TRP A 6 -28.46 3.30 10.53
N GLY A 7 -28.67 2.04 10.92
CA GLY A 7 -28.50 1.58 12.30
C GLY A 7 -28.02 0.13 12.36
N TYR A 8 -27.24 -0.20 13.38
CA TYR A 8 -26.74 -1.55 13.60
C TYR A 8 -27.09 -2.00 15.01
N TYR A 9 -27.59 -3.22 15.15
CA TYR A 9 -28.01 -3.79 16.43
C TYR A 9 -27.51 -5.22 16.55
N PRO A 10 -27.03 -5.67 17.72
CA PRO A 10 -26.65 -7.07 17.91
C PRO A 10 -27.86 -8.00 17.70
N TYR A 11 -27.63 -9.18 17.11
CA TYR A 11 -28.68 -10.19 17.02
C TYR A 11 -28.76 -10.98 18.35
N PRO A 12 -29.94 -11.06 18.99
CA PRO A 12 -30.08 -11.78 20.25
C PRO A 12 -29.63 -13.25 20.14
N GLY A 13 -28.81 -13.71 21.09
CA GLY A 13 -28.34 -15.09 21.13
C GLY A 13 -27.20 -15.42 20.15
N SER A 14 -26.64 -14.43 19.45
CA SER A 14 -25.55 -14.66 18.51
C SER A 14 -24.47 -13.58 18.58
N CYS A 15 -23.21 -13.99 18.74
CA CYS A 15 -22.07 -13.07 18.70
C CYS A 15 -21.61 -12.73 17.29
N ASN A 16 -21.93 -13.57 16.32
CA ASN A 16 -21.47 -13.41 14.93
C ASN A 16 -22.57 -12.86 14.03
N GLN A 17 -23.73 -12.46 14.55
CA GLN A 17 -24.82 -11.88 13.77
C GLN A 17 -25.24 -10.52 14.32
N TYR A 18 -25.71 -9.67 13.41
CA TYR A 18 -26.21 -8.35 13.72
C TYR A 18 -27.31 -7.95 12.74
N ILE A 19 -28.16 -7.03 13.16
CA ILE A 19 -29.24 -6.47 12.37
C ILE A 19 -28.75 -5.14 11.80
N HIS A 20 -28.79 -5.02 10.48
CA HIS A 20 -28.54 -3.79 9.77
C HIS A 20 -29.88 -3.16 9.35
N CYS A 21 -30.17 -1.98 9.86
CA CYS A 21 -31.38 -1.22 9.52
C CYS A 21 -31.02 -0.10 8.55
N SER A 22 -31.79 0.00 7.46
CA SER A 22 -31.75 1.08 6.49
C SER A 22 -33.10 1.79 6.45
N LYS A 23 -33.09 3.11 6.31
CA LYS A 23 -34.31 3.91 6.14
C LYS A 23 -35.15 3.48 4.94
N ASP A 24 -34.52 3.05 3.85
CA ASP A 24 -35.20 2.78 2.57
C ASP A 24 -35.47 1.28 2.35
N GLN A 25 -34.75 0.40 3.05
CA GLN A 25 -34.77 -1.04 2.77
C GLN A 25 -35.19 -1.89 3.98
N GLY A 26 -35.37 -1.31 5.17
CA GLY A 26 -35.78 -2.04 6.37
C GLY A 26 -34.61 -2.73 7.08
N ALA A 27 -34.91 -3.79 7.86
CA ALA A 27 -33.95 -4.49 8.72
C ALA A 27 -33.47 -5.81 8.08
N PHE A 28 -32.15 -6.02 8.06
CA PHE A 28 -31.50 -7.18 7.48
C PHE A 28 -30.65 -7.90 8.51
N LEU A 29 -30.81 -9.23 8.61
CA LEU A 29 -29.87 -10.05 9.36
C LEU A 29 -28.56 -10.16 8.58
N LYS A 30 -27.46 -9.80 9.22
CA LYS A 30 -26.10 -9.88 8.70
C LYS A 30 -25.25 -10.75 9.62
N LYS A 31 -24.18 -11.31 9.06
CA LYS A 31 -23.23 -12.16 9.77
C LYS A 31 -21.84 -11.56 9.64
N CYS A 32 -21.12 -11.47 10.75
CA CYS A 32 -19.71 -11.14 10.78
C CYS A 32 -18.90 -12.27 10.12
N ALA A 33 -17.76 -11.89 9.53
CA ALA A 33 -16.86 -12.84 8.91
C ALA A 33 -16.29 -13.84 9.93
N SER A 34 -15.86 -15.00 9.45
CA SER A 34 -15.18 -15.99 10.28
C SER A 34 -14.00 -15.39 11.04
N GLY A 35 -13.94 -15.64 12.35
CA GLY A 35 -12.92 -15.04 13.22
C GLY A 35 -13.30 -13.67 13.79
N THR A 36 -14.52 -13.17 13.56
CA THR A 36 -14.99 -11.89 14.11
C THR A 36 -16.36 -12.00 14.78
N PHE A 37 -16.58 -11.17 15.81
CA PHE A 37 -17.86 -10.95 16.49
C PHE A 37 -18.30 -9.50 16.34
N PHE A 38 -19.59 -9.25 16.48
CA PHE A 38 -20.15 -7.91 16.43
C PHE A 38 -20.03 -7.21 17.79
N ASP A 39 -19.39 -6.03 17.82
CA ASP A 39 -19.11 -5.27 19.05
C ASP A 39 -20.17 -4.18 19.37
N ASN A 40 -21.33 -4.25 18.72
CA ASN A 40 -22.40 -3.22 18.65
C ASN A 40 -22.17 -2.09 17.63
N HIS A 41 -20.97 -1.98 17.07
CA HIS A 41 -20.64 -0.96 16.07
C HIS A 41 -20.07 -1.55 14.79
N LYS A 42 -19.24 -2.59 14.89
CA LYS A 42 -18.53 -3.24 13.79
C LYS A 42 -18.26 -4.70 14.11
N CYS A 43 -17.87 -5.46 13.08
CA CYS A 43 -17.27 -6.78 13.28
C CYS A 43 -15.81 -6.61 13.67
N ALA A 44 -15.44 -7.05 14.88
CA ALA A 44 -14.10 -6.99 15.43
C ALA A 44 -13.61 -8.41 15.77
N ARG A 45 -12.31 -8.58 16.03
CA ARG A 45 -11.74 -9.90 16.34
C ARG A 45 -12.42 -10.51 17.56
N VAL A 46 -12.69 -11.81 17.53
CA VAL A 46 -13.43 -12.51 18.61
C VAL A 46 -12.83 -12.30 20.00
N GLU A 47 -11.51 -12.14 20.11
CA GLU A 47 -10.82 -11.96 21.39
C GLU A 47 -10.96 -10.53 21.97
N ASP A 48 -11.33 -9.56 21.12
CA ASP A 48 -11.50 -8.14 21.46
C ASP A 48 -12.96 -7.78 21.78
N VAL A 49 -13.91 -8.70 21.54
CA VAL A 49 -15.35 -8.47 21.73
C VAL A 49 -15.84 -9.20 22.98
N ASP A 50 -16.35 -8.44 23.95
CA ASP A 50 -17.06 -9.02 25.09
C ASP A 50 -18.52 -9.32 24.73
N CYS A 51 -18.75 -10.48 24.11
CA CYS A 51 -20.09 -10.91 23.75
C CYS A 51 -20.76 -11.68 24.91
N PRO A 52 -21.97 -11.31 25.36
CA PRO A 52 -22.69 -12.04 26.42
C PRO A 52 -23.10 -13.45 25.98
N PHE A 53 -23.22 -13.70 24.68
CA PHE A 53 -23.62 -14.98 24.10
C PHE A 53 -22.44 -15.82 23.60
N ASP A 54 -21.20 -15.50 24.01
CA ASP A 54 -20.03 -16.28 23.62
C ASP A 54 -20.17 -17.70 24.18
N PRO A 55 -20.19 -18.76 23.35
CA PRO A 55 -20.26 -20.14 23.83
C PRO A 55 -19.19 -20.47 24.88
N CYS A 56 -18.02 -19.84 24.82
CA CYS A 56 -16.95 -20.07 25.77
C CYS A 56 -17.21 -19.54 27.18
N LYS A 57 -18.30 -18.78 27.40
CA LYS A 57 -18.79 -18.45 28.76
C LYS A 57 -19.47 -19.64 29.44
N LEU A 58 -19.98 -20.60 28.66
CA LEU A 58 -20.69 -21.78 29.15
C LEU A 58 -19.85 -23.06 29.08
N PHE A 59 -18.89 -23.13 28.16
CA PHE A 59 -18.04 -24.31 27.95
C PHE A 59 -16.64 -24.14 28.54
N PRO A 60 -16.00 -25.24 28.99
CA PRO A 60 -14.68 -25.20 29.63
C PRO A 60 -13.58 -24.79 28.63
N SER A 61 -12.44 -24.31 29.18
CA SER A 61 -11.26 -24.04 28.36
C SER A 61 -10.82 -25.31 27.63
N GLY A 62 -10.49 -25.16 26.35
CA GLY A 62 -10.17 -26.26 25.45
C GLY A 62 -11.34 -26.74 24.59
N TYR A 63 -12.59 -26.42 24.94
CA TYR A 63 -13.74 -26.74 24.10
C TYR A 63 -13.62 -26.08 22.71
N MET A 64 -13.91 -26.83 21.66
CA MET A 64 -13.81 -26.37 20.27
C MET A 64 -15.15 -26.52 19.57
N TYR A 65 -15.51 -25.54 18.76
CA TYR A 65 -16.77 -25.53 18.03
C TYR A 65 -16.60 -24.81 16.68
N PRO A 66 -17.45 -25.08 15.67
CA PRO A 66 -17.26 -24.56 14.32
C PRO A 66 -17.43 -23.05 14.27
N ASP A 67 -16.73 -22.37 13.35
CA ASP A 67 -16.90 -20.94 13.15
C ASP A 67 -18.24 -20.58 12.46
N GLY A 68 -18.87 -21.57 11.84
CA GLY A 68 -20.13 -21.49 11.11
C GLY A 68 -20.05 -20.71 9.80
N GLY A 69 -18.85 -20.35 9.34
CA GLY A 69 -18.61 -19.59 8.11
C GLY A 69 -17.70 -20.30 7.11
N THR A 70 -16.89 -21.25 7.57
CA THR A 70 -15.99 -22.03 6.72
C THR A 70 -15.98 -23.51 7.10
N CYS A 71 -15.55 -24.39 6.19
CA CYS A 71 -15.40 -25.82 6.49
C CYS A 71 -14.18 -26.10 7.39
N TYR A 72 -13.15 -25.24 7.37
CA TYR A 72 -11.88 -25.44 8.08
C TYR A 72 -11.73 -24.61 9.36
N GLY A 73 -12.56 -23.58 9.57
CA GLY A 73 -12.45 -22.64 10.68
C GLY A 73 -13.18 -23.10 11.93
N TYR A 74 -12.60 -22.81 13.08
CA TYR A 74 -13.17 -23.16 14.38
C TYR A 74 -12.85 -22.10 15.44
N TYR A 75 -13.57 -22.15 16.55
CA TYR A 75 -13.26 -21.42 17.76
C TYR A 75 -12.80 -22.39 18.85
N LYS A 76 -11.84 -21.95 19.67
CA LYS A 76 -11.38 -22.68 20.85
C LYS A 76 -11.54 -21.80 22.08
N CYS A 77 -12.14 -22.36 23.12
CA CYS A 77 -12.35 -21.67 24.38
C CYS A 77 -11.06 -21.55 25.18
N MET A 78 -10.73 -20.33 25.57
CA MET A 78 -9.56 -20.01 26.37
C MET A 78 -9.97 -19.00 27.44
N LYS A 79 -9.99 -19.43 28.71
CA LYS A 79 -10.33 -18.58 29.86
C LYS A 79 -11.67 -17.85 29.69
N GLY A 80 -12.70 -18.56 29.26
CA GLY A 80 -14.05 -17.99 29.10
C GLY A 80 -14.29 -17.21 27.80
N ARG A 81 -13.29 -17.16 26.90
CA ARG A 81 -13.36 -16.42 25.63
C ARG A 81 -13.06 -17.29 24.43
N SER A 82 -13.71 -16.97 23.31
CA SER A 82 -13.44 -17.59 22.02
C SER A 82 -12.16 -17.09 21.37
N LYS A 83 -11.32 -18.02 20.92
CA LYS A 83 -10.17 -17.73 20.04
C LYS A 83 -10.33 -18.42 18.70
N SER A 84 -10.08 -17.70 17.61
CA SER A 84 -10.16 -18.27 16.26
C SER A 84 -9.01 -19.22 15.97
N GLY A 85 -9.30 -20.34 15.32
CA GLY A 85 -8.32 -21.29 14.80
C GLY A 85 -8.75 -21.81 13.43
N MET A 86 -7.84 -22.53 12.77
CA MET A 86 -8.08 -23.16 11.46
C MET A 86 -7.47 -24.55 11.43
N CYS A 87 -8.11 -25.45 10.71
CA CYS A 87 -7.53 -26.74 10.35
C CYS A 87 -6.41 -26.58 9.31
N PRO A 88 -5.62 -27.63 9.02
CA PRO A 88 -4.71 -27.67 7.86
C PRO A 88 -5.47 -27.78 6.52
N ASN A 89 -4.80 -27.48 5.41
CA ASN A 89 -5.41 -27.64 4.09
C ASN A 89 -5.84 -29.09 3.87
N THR A 90 -6.98 -29.34 3.20
CA THR A 90 -7.62 -30.66 3.04
C THR A 90 -8.17 -31.27 4.34
N PHE A 91 -8.40 -30.46 5.38
CA PHE A 91 -9.05 -30.86 6.62
C PHE A 91 -10.20 -29.93 6.97
N ALA A 92 -11.35 -30.50 7.33
CA ALA A 92 -12.52 -29.78 7.85
C ALA A 92 -12.57 -29.87 9.37
N PHE A 93 -13.13 -28.85 10.02
CA PHE A 93 -13.42 -28.94 11.44
C PHE A 93 -14.70 -29.76 11.66
N SER A 94 -14.58 -30.82 12.45
CA SER A 94 -15.69 -31.66 12.85
C SER A 94 -16.11 -31.34 14.29
N ASN A 95 -17.34 -30.86 14.46
CA ASN A 95 -17.91 -30.64 15.79
C ASN A 95 -18.06 -31.96 16.58
N THR A 96 -18.41 -33.06 15.88
CA THR A 96 -18.58 -34.39 16.49
C THR A 96 -17.26 -34.99 16.98
N LYS A 97 -16.16 -34.77 16.26
CA LYS A 97 -14.81 -35.19 16.71
C LYS A 97 -14.07 -34.11 17.50
N SER A 98 -14.68 -32.93 17.66
CA SER A 98 -14.09 -31.75 18.30
C SER A 98 -12.66 -31.46 17.79
N GLY A 99 -12.47 -31.53 16.47
CA GLY A 99 -11.14 -31.45 15.87
C GLY A 99 -11.13 -31.52 14.34
N CYS A 100 -9.95 -31.38 13.76
CA CYS A 100 -9.75 -31.40 12.32
C CYS A 100 -9.76 -32.83 11.78
N VAL A 101 -10.60 -33.09 10.80
CA VAL A 101 -10.73 -34.39 10.12
C VAL A 101 -10.37 -34.24 8.65
N PRO A 102 -9.75 -35.26 8.03
CA PRO A 102 -9.48 -35.23 6.60
C PRO A 102 -10.76 -35.01 5.81
N ASP A 103 -10.75 -33.98 4.96
CA ASP A 103 -11.81 -33.66 4.01
C ASP A 103 -11.14 -33.03 2.78
N PRO A 104 -10.88 -33.82 1.72
CA PRO A 104 -10.22 -33.34 0.50
C PRO A 104 -11.01 -32.25 -0.23
N THR A 105 -12.31 -32.12 0.04
CA THR A 105 -13.17 -31.09 -0.55
C THR A 105 -13.10 -29.78 0.24
N CYS A 106 -12.67 -29.83 1.49
CA CYS A 106 -12.42 -28.67 2.32
C CYS A 106 -11.04 -28.07 2.00
N LEU A 107 -11.01 -27.32 0.90
CA LEU A 107 -9.81 -26.64 0.42
C LEU A 107 -9.67 -25.27 1.08
N GLN A 108 -8.45 -25.00 1.55
CA GLN A 108 -8.05 -23.65 1.92
C GLN A 108 -7.66 -22.89 0.65
N PRO A 109 -8.06 -21.63 0.50
CA PRO A 109 -7.53 -20.78 -0.56
C PRO A 109 -5.99 -20.79 -0.46
N SER A 110 -5.31 -21.12 -1.56
CA SER A 110 -3.84 -21.33 -1.62
C SER A 110 -3.00 -20.04 -1.48
N SER A 111 -3.58 -18.99 -0.92
CA SER A 111 -2.90 -17.75 -0.58
C SER A 111 -3.59 -17.15 0.65
N LEU A 112 -2.78 -16.93 1.69
CA LEU A 112 -2.96 -15.95 2.77
C LEU A 112 -4.42 -15.54 3.07
N ARG A 113 -4.94 -16.06 4.19
CA ARG A 113 -6.17 -15.64 4.91
C ARG A 113 -6.62 -14.20 4.52
N HIS A 114 -7.51 -14.11 3.54
CA HIS A 114 -8.06 -12.85 3.04
C HIS A 114 -9.39 -12.55 3.77
N PRO A 115 -9.56 -11.40 4.42
CA PRO A 115 -10.79 -10.98 5.12
C PRO A 115 -12.09 -10.99 4.30
N CYS A 116 -12.05 -11.29 2.99
CA CYS A 116 -13.22 -11.22 2.09
C CYS A 116 -13.94 -12.54 1.93
N PHE A 117 -13.90 -13.43 2.92
CA PHE A 117 -14.85 -14.53 2.92
C PHE A 117 -15.59 -14.68 4.24
N PRO A 118 -16.95 -14.67 4.21
CA PRO A 118 -17.81 -14.97 3.05
C PRO A 118 -18.36 -13.74 2.30
N GLY A 119 -17.67 -13.31 1.24
CA GLY A 119 -18.28 -12.79 0.02
C GLY A 119 -19.12 -11.52 0.12
N THR A 120 -19.03 -10.72 1.20
CA THR A 120 -19.87 -9.54 1.38
C THR A 120 -19.54 -8.43 0.40
N THR A 121 -18.29 -8.33 -0.06
CA THR A 121 -17.89 -7.24 -0.94
C THR A 121 -16.90 -7.71 -2.02
N LYS A 122 -17.06 -7.22 -3.25
CA LYS A 122 -16.18 -7.54 -4.39
C LYS A 122 -15.78 -6.25 -5.10
N PRO A 123 -14.50 -6.05 -5.49
CA PRO A 123 -14.12 -4.86 -6.25
C PRO A 123 -14.89 -4.79 -7.57
N ILE A 124 -15.24 -3.58 -8.01
CA ILE A 124 -15.68 -3.35 -9.39
C ILE A 124 -14.41 -3.12 -10.23
N PRO A 125 -14.16 -3.92 -11.29
CA PRO A 125 -13.03 -3.68 -12.19
C PRO A 125 -13.06 -2.24 -12.72
N GLU A 126 -11.89 -1.59 -12.80
CA GLU A 126 -11.70 -0.23 -13.31
C GLU A 126 -12.35 0.90 -12.50
N GLU A 127 -13.09 0.58 -11.43
CA GLU A 127 -13.80 1.55 -10.60
C GLU A 127 -13.31 1.44 -9.14
N PRO A 128 -12.11 1.97 -8.83
CA PRO A 128 -11.42 1.74 -7.56
C PRO A 128 -12.12 2.35 -6.34
N THR A 129 -13.03 3.31 -6.58
CA THR A 129 -13.87 3.91 -5.54
C THR A 129 -15.19 3.16 -5.36
N MET A 130 -15.38 2.02 -6.04
CA MET A 130 -16.61 1.24 -5.99
C MET A 130 -16.37 -0.24 -5.73
N PHE A 131 -17.37 -0.89 -5.14
CA PHE A 131 -17.39 -2.31 -4.86
C PHE A 131 -18.82 -2.85 -4.91
N TYR A 132 -19.00 -4.09 -5.32
CA TYR A 132 -20.26 -4.80 -5.14
C TYR A 132 -20.41 -5.21 -3.69
N LEU A 133 -21.54 -4.90 -3.06
CA LEU A 133 -21.97 -5.46 -1.79
C LEU A 133 -22.94 -6.62 -2.08
N TRP A 134 -22.59 -7.82 -1.62
CA TRP A 134 -23.46 -8.98 -1.68
C TRP A 134 -24.47 -8.94 -0.54
N ASN A 135 -25.74 -8.93 -0.89
CA ASN A 135 -26.81 -8.82 0.10
C ASN A 135 -27.20 -10.18 0.73
N GLY A 136 -26.63 -11.29 0.25
CA GLY A 136 -26.93 -12.65 0.71
C GLY A 136 -28.11 -13.33 -0.01
N ALA A 137 -28.73 -12.66 -1.00
CA ALA A 137 -29.90 -13.14 -1.74
C ALA A 137 -29.63 -13.22 -3.27
N ASN A 138 -28.41 -13.61 -3.66
CA ASN A 138 -27.95 -13.66 -5.06
C ASN A 138 -27.92 -12.31 -5.81
N SER A 139 -27.98 -11.17 -5.12
CA SER A 139 -27.85 -9.84 -5.73
C SER A 139 -26.58 -9.12 -5.27
N LEU A 140 -25.86 -8.55 -6.25
CA LEU A 140 -24.67 -7.73 -6.05
C LEU A 140 -25.05 -6.27 -6.32
N THR A 141 -25.02 -5.44 -5.28
CA THR A 141 -25.35 -4.02 -5.38
C THR A 141 -24.07 -3.19 -5.49
N PRO A 142 -23.87 -2.36 -6.52
CA PRO A 142 -22.71 -1.47 -6.56
C PRO A 142 -22.81 -0.41 -5.45
N MET A 143 -21.73 -0.27 -4.70
CA MET A 143 -21.56 0.69 -3.61
C MET A 143 -20.38 1.59 -3.92
N LYS A 144 -20.49 2.86 -3.55
CA LYS A 144 -19.41 3.84 -3.66
C LYS A 144 -18.75 4.07 -2.30
N CYS A 145 -17.43 4.13 -2.28
CA CYS A 145 -16.69 4.52 -1.11
C CYS A 145 -16.92 5.99 -0.73
N PRO A 146 -16.84 6.35 0.57
CA PRO A 146 -16.80 7.73 0.99
C PRO A 146 -15.72 8.52 0.24
N LYS A 147 -15.95 9.82 0.03
CA LYS A 147 -15.06 10.67 -0.77
C LYS A 147 -13.62 10.60 -0.26
N GLY A 148 -12.68 10.28 -1.15
CA GLY A 148 -11.25 10.17 -0.84
C GLY A 148 -10.78 8.79 -0.39
N LEU A 149 -11.66 7.79 -0.32
CA LEU A 149 -11.33 6.41 0.03
C LEU A 149 -11.45 5.46 -1.17
N TRP A 150 -10.65 4.39 -1.15
CA TRP A 150 -10.61 3.36 -2.18
C TRP A 150 -11.09 2.05 -1.59
N TYR A 151 -11.71 1.20 -2.40
CA TYR A 151 -12.11 -0.12 -1.93
C TYR A 151 -10.87 -1.00 -1.75
N ASN A 152 -10.62 -1.42 -0.52
CA ASN A 152 -9.56 -2.36 -0.18
C ASN A 152 -10.05 -3.79 -0.33
N PRO A 153 -9.56 -4.56 -1.31
CA PRO A 153 -9.86 -5.98 -1.31
C PRO A 153 -9.24 -6.63 -0.08
N ILE A 154 -8.04 -6.23 0.37
CA ILE A 154 -7.35 -6.85 1.51
C ILE A 154 -8.15 -6.72 2.82
N ILE A 155 -8.81 -5.58 3.08
CA ILE A 155 -9.63 -5.42 4.31
C ILE A 155 -11.15 -5.39 4.07
N CYS A 156 -11.58 -5.56 2.82
CA CYS A 156 -12.98 -5.66 2.40
C CYS A 156 -13.82 -4.45 2.81
N SER A 157 -13.22 -3.26 2.77
CA SER A 157 -13.84 -2.01 3.18
C SER A 157 -13.20 -0.83 2.46
N CYS A 158 -13.85 0.32 2.55
CA CYS A 158 -13.28 1.57 2.05
C CYS A 158 -12.22 2.04 3.03
N ASP A 159 -11.01 2.20 2.51
CA ASP A 159 -9.84 2.50 3.28
C ASP A 159 -9.00 3.51 2.52
N TRP A 160 -8.05 4.11 3.21
CA TRP A 160 -7.06 5.00 2.60
C TRP A 160 -5.99 4.21 1.84
N ILE A 161 -6.09 2.88 1.74
CA ILE A 161 -5.10 2.06 1.06
C ILE A 161 -4.77 2.58 -0.34
N ILE A 162 -3.47 2.80 -0.44
CA ILE A 162 -2.76 3.05 -1.66
C ILE A 162 -2.33 1.68 -2.21
N PRO A 163 -2.51 1.40 -3.51
CA PRO A 163 -2.14 0.12 -4.11
C PRO A 163 -0.74 -0.36 -3.66
N GLY A 164 -0.62 -1.61 -3.20
CA GLY A 164 0.69 -2.29 -3.04
C GLY A 164 1.18 -2.73 -1.64
N LYS A 165 0.44 -2.55 -0.54
CA LYS A 165 0.93 -2.97 0.80
C LYS A 165 0.42 -4.38 1.20
N ASN A 166 1.20 -5.42 0.90
CA ASN A 166 1.01 -6.79 1.43
C ASN A 166 1.86 -6.98 2.70
N LEU A 167 1.24 -7.42 3.80
CA LEU A 167 1.89 -7.61 5.12
C LEU A 167 2.64 -8.95 5.27
N TYR A 168 2.78 -9.74 4.20
CA TYR A 168 3.53 -11.01 4.17
C TYR A 168 4.33 -11.21 2.85
N SER A 169 4.55 -10.17 2.06
CA SER A 169 5.31 -10.29 0.81
C SER A 169 6.56 -9.43 0.85
N VAL A 170 7.63 -9.92 0.24
CA VAL A 170 8.77 -9.14 -0.27
C VAL A 170 8.30 -7.74 -0.67
N CYS A 171 8.95 -6.68 -0.17
CA CYS A 171 8.55 -5.30 -0.44
C CYS A 171 8.43 -5.05 -1.96
N GLN A 172 7.21 -4.89 -2.45
CA GLN A 172 6.93 -4.65 -3.87
C GLN A 172 6.77 -3.15 -4.14
N PRO A 173 7.13 -2.69 -5.36
CA PRO A 173 6.91 -1.31 -5.74
C PRO A 173 5.40 -1.02 -5.90
N MET A 174 4.98 0.16 -5.46
CA MET A 174 3.68 0.76 -5.75
C MET A 174 3.54 1.07 -7.25
N PHE A 175 4.64 1.47 -7.88
CA PHE A 175 4.79 1.53 -9.34
C PHE A 175 6.24 1.30 -9.72
N SER A 176 6.45 0.76 -10.91
CA SER A 176 7.76 0.49 -11.50
C SER A 176 7.75 0.79 -12.99
N PHE A 177 8.41 1.86 -13.42
CA PHE A 177 8.45 2.25 -14.83
C PHE A 177 9.72 1.72 -15.49
N SER A 178 9.58 0.88 -16.54
CA SER A 178 10.68 0.30 -17.33
C SER A 178 10.73 0.81 -18.79
N TYR A 179 9.85 1.78 -19.14
CA TYR A 179 9.70 2.42 -20.46
C TYR A 179 9.81 1.51 -21.70
N ASP A 180 9.41 0.23 -21.60
CA ASP A 180 9.58 -0.75 -22.67
C ASP A 180 8.74 -0.46 -23.92
N LYS A 181 7.55 0.15 -23.73
CA LYS A 181 6.56 0.33 -24.81
C LYS A 181 5.70 1.61 -24.67
N SER A 182 5.48 2.10 -23.46
CA SER A 182 4.59 3.24 -23.20
C SER A 182 4.95 3.96 -21.89
N PHE A 183 4.31 5.10 -21.67
CA PHE A 183 4.36 5.85 -20.42
C PHE A 183 3.32 5.37 -19.39
N ILE A 184 2.82 4.15 -19.54
CA ILE A 184 1.89 3.51 -18.60
C ILE A 184 2.63 2.37 -17.91
N GLU A 185 2.58 2.32 -16.59
CA GLU A 185 3.17 1.23 -15.81
C GLU A 185 2.45 -0.10 -16.07
N ASP A 186 3.19 -1.20 -16.15
CA ASP A 186 2.62 -2.46 -16.65
C ASP A 186 1.70 -3.18 -15.66
N SER A 187 1.95 -3.08 -14.35
CA SER A 187 1.26 -3.88 -13.33
C SER A 187 -0.04 -3.21 -12.85
N ASN A 188 0.08 -1.99 -12.34
CA ASN A 188 -0.96 -1.17 -11.73
C ASN A 188 -1.52 -0.11 -12.69
N LYS A 189 -1.03 -0.08 -13.94
CA LYS A 189 -1.50 0.84 -15.00
C LYS A 189 -1.43 2.31 -14.59
N VAL A 190 -0.42 2.67 -13.78
CA VAL A 190 -0.18 4.04 -13.36
C VAL A 190 0.24 4.86 -14.57
N PRO A 191 -0.52 5.89 -14.98
CA PRO A 191 -0.15 6.72 -16.11
C PRO A 191 0.91 7.74 -15.70
N GLN A 192 1.88 7.94 -16.58
CA GLN A 192 2.74 9.10 -16.61
C GLN A 192 2.24 10.06 -17.71
N ASP A 193 2.26 11.35 -17.44
CA ASP A 193 1.88 12.40 -18.39
C ASP A 193 3.14 13.15 -18.88
N PRO A 194 3.83 12.64 -19.91
CA PRO A 194 4.96 13.32 -20.53
C PRO A 194 4.49 14.51 -21.38
N ASN A 195 5.26 15.59 -21.40
CA ASN A 195 5.06 16.61 -22.44
C ASN A 195 5.73 16.21 -23.77
N THR A 196 5.61 17.07 -24.79
CA THR A 196 6.16 16.84 -26.13
C THR A 196 7.70 16.79 -26.20
N GLN A 197 8.39 17.11 -25.10
CA GLN A 197 9.85 17.11 -24.99
C GLN A 197 10.38 15.86 -24.27
N VAL A 198 9.52 14.84 -24.11
CA VAL A 198 9.91 13.52 -23.58
C VAL A 198 9.48 12.44 -24.56
N SER A 199 10.38 11.51 -24.83
CA SER A 199 10.15 10.39 -25.76
C SER A 199 10.74 9.10 -25.19
N ILE A 200 10.25 7.95 -25.63
CA ILE A 200 10.88 6.66 -25.28
C ILE A 200 11.99 6.39 -26.29
N TYR A 201 13.20 6.14 -25.80
CA TYR A 201 14.37 5.77 -26.61
C TYR A 201 15.08 4.60 -25.96
N GLN A 202 15.21 3.48 -26.67
CA GLN A 202 15.93 2.28 -26.21
C GLN A 202 15.52 1.80 -24.80
N ARG A 203 14.22 1.87 -24.49
CA ARG A 203 13.62 1.53 -23.18
C ARG A 203 13.89 2.50 -22.04
N SER A 204 14.35 3.71 -22.33
CA SER A 204 14.46 4.78 -21.33
C SER A 204 13.65 6.00 -21.75
N ALA A 205 13.26 6.83 -20.79
CA ALA A 205 12.69 8.14 -21.09
C ALA A 205 13.81 9.12 -21.46
N ARG A 206 13.81 9.58 -22.71
CA ARG A 206 14.71 10.61 -23.22
C ARG A 206 14.06 11.98 -23.10
N PHE A 207 14.73 12.88 -22.41
CA PHE A 207 14.32 14.27 -22.18
C PHE A 207 15.14 15.22 -23.07
N THR A 208 14.46 16.11 -23.77
CA THR A 208 15.04 17.29 -24.41
C THR A 208 14.74 18.54 -23.58
N LYS A 209 15.25 19.70 -23.99
CA LYS A 209 15.07 20.97 -23.26
C LYS A 209 13.60 21.24 -22.91
N GLY A 210 13.33 21.36 -21.61
CA GLY A 210 11.98 21.57 -21.07
C GLY A 210 11.12 20.30 -20.98
N GLY A 211 11.73 19.12 -21.15
CA GLY A 211 11.13 17.81 -20.91
C GLY A 211 10.62 17.67 -19.50
N ARG A 212 9.40 17.14 -19.35
CA ARG A 212 8.85 16.77 -18.05
C ARG A 212 7.96 15.56 -18.15
N ILE A 213 7.90 14.81 -17.07
CA ILE A 213 6.89 13.78 -16.83
C ILE A 213 6.15 14.13 -15.53
N VAL A 214 4.81 14.10 -15.55
CA VAL A 214 3.98 14.26 -14.36
C VAL A 214 3.41 12.91 -13.93
N ILE A 215 3.50 12.61 -12.63
CA ILE A 215 2.96 11.39 -12.01
C ILE A 215 1.90 11.81 -11.00
N SER A 216 0.68 11.99 -11.48
CA SER A 216 -0.45 12.54 -10.70
C SER A 216 -0.85 11.65 -9.51
N MET A 217 -0.52 10.36 -9.52
CA MET A 217 -0.77 9.44 -8.41
C MET A 217 -0.01 9.82 -7.12
N MET A 218 1.06 10.61 -7.23
CA MET A 218 1.83 11.09 -6.08
C MET A 218 1.25 12.36 -5.45
N ASN A 219 0.15 12.90 -6.01
CA ASN A 219 -0.55 14.04 -5.43
C ASN A 219 -1.19 13.68 -4.08
N ASP A 220 -1.04 14.54 -3.07
CA ASP A 220 -1.56 14.40 -1.71
C ASP A 220 -1.11 13.10 -1.02
N LEU A 221 -0.02 12.48 -1.51
CA LEU A 221 0.44 11.21 -1.01
C LEU A 221 1.12 11.37 0.35
N ASP A 222 0.55 10.78 1.39
CA ASP A 222 1.26 10.61 2.67
C ASP A 222 2.33 9.51 2.49
N MET A 223 3.59 9.93 2.40
CA MET A 223 4.74 9.05 2.44
C MET A 223 4.91 8.59 3.91
N ASP A 224 4.57 7.32 4.17
CA ASP A 224 4.58 6.68 5.50
C ASP A 224 5.90 6.89 6.28
N SER A 225 6.00 6.34 7.50
CA SER A 225 7.28 6.32 8.23
C SER A 225 8.34 5.45 7.55
N GLU A 226 7.94 4.61 6.60
CA GLU A 226 8.81 3.75 5.82
C GLU A 226 8.43 3.80 4.34
N TRP A 227 9.40 4.12 3.49
CA TRP A 227 9.24 4.17 2.04
C TRP A 227 10.61 4.17 1.38
N ALA A 228 10.65 3.75 0.12
CA ALA A 228 11.85 3.79 -0.70
C ALA A 228 11.53 4.28 -2.12
N MET A 229 12.50 4.90 -2.76
CA MET A 229 12.43 5.31 -4.16
C MET A 229 13.80 5.13 -4.81
N CYS A 230 13.80 4.61 -6.04
CA CYS A 230 15.00 4.52 -6.84
C CYS A 230 14.71 4.83 -8.30
N PHE A 231 15.73 5.27 -9.03
CA PHE A 231 15.67 5.52 -10.47
C PHE A 231 17.09 5.62 -11.02
N GLU A 232 17.22 5.39 -12.32
CA GLU A 232 18.43 5.64 -13.09
C GLU A 232 18.34 6.99 -13.80
N PHE A 233 19.46 7.68 -13.90
CA PHE A 233 19.55 8.93 -14.64
C PHE A 233 20.92 9.10 -15.29
N MET A 234 20.93 9.79 -16.42
CA MET A 234 22.12 10.29 -17.08
C MET A 234 21.79 11.66 -17.66
N THR A 235 22.53 12.71 -17.26
CA THR A 235 22.28 14.07 -17.74
C THR A 235 23.33 14.43 -18.79
N HIS A 236 22.99 15.25 -19.78
CA HIS A 236 24.04 15.96 -20.51
C HIS A 236 24.65 17.02 -19.58
N ALA A 237 25.98 17.17 -19.61
CA ALA A 237 26.69 18.05 -18.68
C ALA A 237 26.29 19.53 -18.90
N TYR A 238 25.69 20.13 -17.88
CA TYR A 238 25.36 21.55 -17.82
C TYR A 238 26.04 22.21 -16.62
N ILE A 239 26.10 23.54 -16.65
CA ILE A 239 26.40 24.37 -15.49
C ILE A 239 25.08 24.62 -14.77
N GLY A 240 24.96 24.21 -13.50
CA GLY A 240 23.83 24.54 -12.64
C GLY A 240 23.20 23.34 -11.94
N GLU A 241 22.14 23.61 -11.17
CA GLU A 241 21.38 22.61 -10.42
C GLU A 241 20.21 22.11 -11.26
N VAL A 242 20.31 20.87 -11.74
CA VAL A 242 19.33 20.20 -12.59
C VAL A 242 18.31 19.45 -11.73
N ALA A 243 17.02 19.62 -12.03
CA ALA A 243 15.96 18.90 -11.34
C ALA A 243 15.87 17.45 -11.83
N LEU A 244 16.01 16.46 -10.94
CA LEU A 244 15.79 15.05 -11.28
C LEU A 244 14.33 14.67 -11.01
N VAL A 245 13.95 14.67 -9.73
CA VAL A 245 12.60 14.32 -9.27
C VAL A 245 12.19 15.32 -8.19
N SER A 246 11.02 15.92 -8.31
CA SER A 246 10.50 16.86 -7.31
C SER A 246 8.99 16.81 -7.22
N ASN A 247 8.43 17.50 -6.23
CA ASN A 247 7.05 17.99 -6.28
C ASN A 247 7.01 19.52 -6.18
N ASP A 248 8.10 20.19 -6.55
CA ASP A 248 8.20 21.65 -6.58
C ASP A 248 7.59 22.17 -7.88
N TRP A 249 6.28 21.95 -8.05
CA TRP A 249 5.51 22.19 -9.27
C TRP A 249 4.09 22.66 -8.92
N ALA A 250 3.43 23.38 -9.83
CA ALA A 250 2.07 23.92 -9.62
C ALA A 250 1.88 24.94 -8.47
N GLY A 251 2.96 25.57 -7.97
CA GLY A 251 2.88 26.71 -7.05
C GLY A 251 2.64 26.36 -5.57
N GLU A 252 2.44 25.09 -5.26
CA GLU A 252 2.44 24.56 -3.90
C GLU A 252 3.89 24.23 -3.53
N GLY A 253 4.45 24.85 -2.49
CA GLY A 253 5.87 24.68 -2.17
C GLY A 253 6.28 23.20 -2.00
N PHE A 254 7.56 22.89 -2.29
CA PHE A 254 8.03 21.51 -2.28
C PHE A 254 7.95 20.83 -0.91
N THR A 255 7.74 19.52 -0.93
CA THR A 255 8.02 18.63 0.20
C THR A 255 9.12 17.63 -0.08
N TYR A 256 9.45 17.39 -1.35
CA TYR A 256 10.71 16.77 -1.73
C TYR A 256 11.26 17.35 -3.03
N LYS A 257 12.59 17.47 -3.08
CA LYS A 257 13.32 17.94 -4.26
C LYS A 257 14.66 17.22 -4.34
N ILE A 258 14.86 16.45 -5.41
CA ILE A 258 16.09 15.73 -5.71
C ILE A 258 16.71 16.35 -6.96
N THR A 259 17.94 16.81 -6.84
CA THR A 259 18.65 17.57 -7.86
C THR A 259 20.07 17.04 -8.06
N TYR A 260 20.65 17.33 -9.21
CA TYR A 260 22.02 17.01 -9.55
C TYR A 260 22.76 18.28 -9.98
N ILE A 261 24.00 18.45 -9.52
CA ILE A 261 24.89 19.55 -9.91
C ILE A 261 26.11 18.92 -10.60
N PRO A 262 26.09 18.76 -11.95
CA PRO A 262 27.13 18.09 -12.70
C PRO A 262 28.52 18.68 -12.47
N GLU A 263 28.65 20.01 -12.45
CA GLU A 263 29.96 20.67 -12.31
C GLU A 263 30.61 20.47 -10.93
N LYS A 264 29.84 20.01 -9.95
CA LYS A 264 30.31 19.69 -8.60
C LYS A 264 30.26 18.20 -8.29
N ALA A 265 29.87 17.36 -9.25
CA ALA A 265 29.70 15.92 -9.08
C ALA A 265 28.89 15.56 -7.82
N LEU A 266 27.79 16.28 -7.56
CA LEU A 266 26.99 16.10 -6.35
C LEU A 266 25.50 16.00 -6.62
N VAL A 267 24.83 15.14 -5.86
CA VAL A 267 23.37 15.02 -5.81
C VAL A 267 22.89 15.58 -4.48
N LYS A 268 21.84 16.40 -4.54
CA LYS A 268 21.17 17.00 -3.38
C LYS A 268 19.76 16.48 -3.25
N CYS A 269 19.36 16.14 -2.04
CA CYS A 269 18.00 15.73 -1.72
C CYS A 269 17.48 16.54 -0.55
N TYR A 270 16.40 17.26 -0.77
CA TYR A 270 15.70 18.04 0.25
C TYR A 270 14.35 17.38 0.53
N PHE A 271 14.01 17.18 1.80
CA PHE A 271 12.71 16.69 2.24
C PHE A 271 12.16 17.58 3.34
N ARG A 272 10.98 18.18 3.13
CA ARG A 272 10.24 18.91 4.17
C ARG A 272 9.43 17.91 4.97
N MET A 273 9.60 17.95 6.27
CA MET A 273 8.97 17.06 7.21
C MET A 273 7.67 17.68 7.76
N LYS A 274 6.75 16.89 8.33
CA LYS A 274 5.49 17.36 8.94
C LYS A 274 5.69 18.31 10.14
N ASP A 275 6.86 18.32 10.75
CA ASP A 275 7.26 19.27 11.81
C ASP A 275 7.97 20.52 11.26
N ASP A 276 7.83 20.78 9.94
CA ASP A 276 8.45 21.87 9.18
C ASP A 276 9.98 21.85 9.12
N SER A 277 10.64 20.86 9.74
CA SER A 277 12.07 20.66 9.55
C SER A 277 12.40 20.27 8.10
N ILE A 278 13.59 20.61 7.64
CA ILE A 278 14.10 20.22 6.32
C ILE A 278 15.26 19.26 6.52
N ALA A 279 15.12 18.05 5.99
CA ALA A 279 16.20 17.11 5.84
C ALA A 279 16.96 17.39 4.55
N ASP A 280 18.23 17.77 4.67
CA ASP A 280 19.16 18.00 3.56
C ASP A 280 20.20 16.87 3.53
N LEU A 281 20.26 16.16 2.40
CA LEU A 281 21.24 15.11 2.14
C LEU A 281 22.02 15.44 0.88
N THR A 282 23.35 15.45 0.99
CA THR A 282 24.26 15.65 -0.14
C THR A 282 25.13 14.41 -0.35
N VAL A 283 25.09 13.85 -1.55
CA VAL A 283 25.98 12.77 -1.99
C VAL A 283 27.00 13.36 -2.97
N VAL A 284 28.28 13.07 -2.76
CA VAL A 284 29.40 13.58 -3.58
C VAL A 284 30.07 12.45 -4.37
N GLY A 285 30.78 12.81 -5.44
CA GLY A 285 31.52 11.85 -6.27
C GLY A 285 30.66 11.17 -7.33
N VAL A 286 29.63 11.85 -7.82
CA VAL A 286 28.71 11.37 -8.85
C VAL A 286 29.18 11.88 -10.22
N ASP A 287 29.88 11.02 -10.98
CA ASP A 287 30.58 11.36 -12.24
C ASP A 287 29.63 11.77 -13.39
N PRO A 288 29.62 13.04 -13.83
CA PRO A 288 28.67 13.55 -14.82
C PRO A 288 28.76 12.90 -16.21
N SER A 289 29.80 12.11 -16.49
CA SER A 289 29.98 11.41 -17.76
C SER A 289 29.32 10.03 -17.81
N LEU A 290 28.80 9.53 -16.69
CA LEU A 290 28.29 8.17 -16.56
C LEU A 290 26.79 8.14 -16.23
N PRO A 291 26.09 7.04 -16.55
CA PRO A 291 24.77 6.78 -16.00
C PRO A 291 24.88 6.42 -14.51
N HIS A 292 23.88 6.84 -13.74
CA HIS A 292 23.84 6.67 -12.28
C HIS A 292 22.54 6.04 -11.81
N PHE A 293 22.63 5.29 -10.71
CA PHE A 293 21.48 4.72 -10.02
C PHE A 293 21.34 5.29 -8.60
N LEU A 294 20.29 6.10 -8.40
CA LEU A 294 19.96 6.73 -7.12
C LEU A 294 19.01 5.85 -6.32
N ARG A 295 19.29 5.72 -5.02
CA ARG A 295 18.45 5.07 -4.02
C ARG A 295 18.23 6.01 -2.84
N VAL A 296 16.98 6.25 -2.48
CA VAL A 296 16.59 6.99 -1.29
C VAL A 296 15.55 6.20 -0.52
N ALA A 297 15.69 6.14 0.81
CA ALA A 297 14.71 5.47 1.66
C ALA A 297 14.61 6.13 3.03
N LYS A 298 13.39 6.13 3.57
CA LYS A 298 13.11 6.42 4.97
C LYS A 298 12.85 5.12 5.71
N ILE A 299 13.58 4.88 6.79
CA ILE A 299 13.46 3.70 7.67
C ILE A 299 13.28 4.21 9.09
N GLY A 300 12.04 4.31 9.55
CA GLY A 300 11.71 4.91 10.84
C GLY A 300 12.25 6.36 10.93
N PRO A 301 13.15 6.69 11.87
CA PRO A 301 13.70 8.04 11.99
C PRO A 301 14.79 8.33 10.95
N LYS A 302 15.38 7.34 10.30
CA LYS A 302 16.51 7.53 9.38
C LYS A 302 16.02 7.84 7.98
N LEU A 303 16.58 8.86 7.35
CA LEU A 303 16.44 9.13 5.93
C LEU A 303 17.82 8.99 5.31
N LYS A 304 17.94 8.15 4.28
CA LYS A 304 19.22 7.74 3.69
C LYS A 304 19.16 7.84 2.17
N VAL A 305 20.22 8.38 1.58
CA VAL A 305 20.40 8.49 0.13
C VAL A 305 21.74 7.89 -0.27
N ARG A 306 21.79 7.19 -1.39
CA ARG A 306 23.01 6.68 -2.01
C ARG A 306 22.90 6.79 -3.53
N VAL A 307 23.99 7.15 -4.17
CA VAL A 307 24.12 7.10 -5.63
C VAL A 307 25.22 6.09 -5.97
N ASP A 308 24.92 5.10 -6.79
CA ASP A 308 25.84 4.02 -7.16
C ASP A 308 26.48 3.35 -5.92
N ASN A 309 27.81 3.33 -5.88
CA ASN A 309 28.62 2.78 -4.80
C ASN A 309 29.22 3.85 -3.88
N THR A 310 28.84 5.12 -4.04
CA THR A 310 29.31 6.23 -3.17
C THR A 310 28.94 5.99 -1.70
N ALA A 311 29.61 6.72 -0.82
CA ALA A 311 29.25 6.75 0.60
C ALA A 311 27.81 7.31 0.74
N PRO A 312 26.93 6.64 1.49
CA PRO A 312 25.57 7.11 1.65
C PRO A 312 25.53 8.37 2.53
N ALA A 313 24.64 9.31 2.19
CA ALA A 313 24.24 10.39 3.08
C ALA A 313 23.08 9.91 3.96
N GLU A 314 23.11 10.25 5.25
CA GLU A 314 22.05 9.87 6.20
C GLU A 314 21.77 11.01 7.18
N VAL A 315 20.50 11.24 7.49
CA VAL A 315 20.05 12.18 8.53
C VAL A 315 18.96 11.56 9.40
N LEU A 316 18.91 11.98 10.66
CA LEU A 316 17.82 11.63 11.57
C LEU A 316 16.69 12.66 11.46
N THR A 317 15.47 12.15 11.40
CA THR A 317 14.24 12.92 11.24
C THR A 317 13.28 12.58 12.37
N LYS A 318 12.52 13.59 12.84
CA LYS A 318 11.59 13.44 13.96
C LYS A 318 10.16 13.15 13.50
N SER A 319 9.84 13.43 12.24
CA SER A 319 8.51 13.18 11.68
C SER A 319 8.57 12.51 10.29
N ARG A 320 7.40 12.31 9.71
CA ARG A 320 7.22 11.87 8.31
C ARG A 320 7.42 13.03 7.34
N VAL A 321 7.64 12.73 6.06
CA VAL A 321 7.65 13.73 4.99
C VAL A 321 6.26 14.36 4.93
N ALA A 322 6.18 15.68 4.74
CA ALA A 322 4.91 16.37 4.61
C ALA A 322 4.23 15.98 3.27
N PRO A 323 2.92 15.68 3.26
CA PRO A 323 2.17 15.55 2.03
C PRO A 323 2.02 16.94 1.37
N THR A 324 1.78 16.96 0.07
CA THR A 324 1.47 18.19 -0.68
C THR A 324 0.51 17.90 -1.81
N LYS A 325 -0.23 18.93 -2.22
CA LYS A 325 -1.17 18.90 -3.36
C LYS A 325 -0.48 18.90 -4.73
N SER A 326 0.85 19.01 -4.73
CA SER A 326 1.65 18.93 -5.94
C SER A 326 1.99 17.48 -6.29
N PRO A 327 1.81 17.04 -7.54
CA PRO A 327 2.23 15.72 -7.97
C PRO A 327 3.75 15.59 -8.00
N MET A 328 4.22 14.36 -8.17
CA MET A 328 5.62 14.12 -8.52
C MET A 328 5.84 14.50 -9.98
N VAL A 329 6.93 15.22 -10.22
CA VAL A 329 7.41 15.57 -11.55
C VAL A 329 8.85 15.12 -11.72
N VAL A 330 9.15 14.59 -12.89
CA VAL A 330 10.52 14.28 -13.34
C VAL A 330 10.96 15.38 -14.28
N GLY A 331 12.18 15.89 -14.05
CA GLY A 331 12.87 16.81 -14.95
C GLY A 331 12.61 18.31 -14.75
N VAL A 332 11.76 18.70 -13.78
CA VAL A 332 11.44 20.10 -13.47
C VAL A 332 11.35 20.32 -11.96
N ALA A 333 11.82 21.47 -11.50
CA ALA A 333 11.60 22.02 -10.17
C ALA A 333 11.76 23.55 -10.21
N ASN A 334 11.11 24.28 -9.30
CA ASN A 334 11.33 25.72 -9.17
C ASN A 334 12.80 26.03 -8.81
N ASN A 335 13.36 27.04 -9.48
CA ASN A 335 14.75 27.50 -9.33
C ASN A 335 15.82 26.46 -9.71
N CYS A 336 15.47 25.49 -10.56
CA CYS A 336 16.40 24.51 -11.12
C CYS A 336 16.39 24.57 -12.65
N GLU A 337 17.50 24.17 -13.25
CA GLU A 337 17.56 23.92 -14.68
C GLU A 337 16.74 22.68 -15.05
N GLY A 338 16.19 22.69 -16.27
CA GLY A 338 15.44 21.56 -16.81
C GLY A 338 16.35 20.36 -17.07
N PHE A 339 15.83 19.15 -16.82
CA PHE A 339 16.56 17.93 -17.12
C PHE A 339 16.61 17.65 -18.62
N GLU A 340 17.80 17.34 -19.11
CA GLU A 340 18.02 16.82 -20.46
C GLU A 340 18.96 15.61 -20.38
N GLY A 341 18.54 14.50 -20.97
CA GLY A 341 19.25 13.24 -20.85
C GLY A 341 18.31 12.04 -20.83
N PHE A 342 18.71 10.99 -20.11
CA PHE A 342 17.99 9.73 -20.00
C PHE A 342 17.59 9.46 -18.56
N PHE A 343 16.37 8.98 -18.37
CA PHE A 343 15.82 8.62 -17.07
C PHE A 343 15.10 7.27 -17.17
N ASP A 344 15.32 6.39 -16.20
CA ASP A 344 14.84 5.01 -16.25
C ASP A 344 14.57 4.41 -14.87
N GLU A 345 13.94 3.24 -14.83
CA GLU A 345 13.82 2.36 -13.66
C GLU A 345 13.23 3.05 -12.42
N LEU A 346 12.33 4.02 -12.62
CA LEU A 346 11.69 4.73 -11.52
C LEU A 346 10.72 3.81 -10.80
N LYS A 347 11.05 3.56 -9.53
CA LYS A 347 10.26 2.72 -8.61
C LYS A 347 9.98 3.48 -7.34
N PHE A 348 8.75 3.38 -6.85
CA PHE A 348 8.37 3.88 -5.54
C PHE A 348 7.80 2.75 -4.69
N PHE A 349 8.19 2.67 -3.42
CA PHE A 349 7.81 1.63 -2.48
C PHE A 349 7.20 2.25 -1.23
N ARG A 350 6.16 1.62 -0.69
CA ARG A 350 5.53 1.97 0.61
C ARG A 350 6.06 1.15 1.78
N CYS A 351 7.25 0.63 1.57
CA CYS A 351 8.09 -0.17 2.43
C CYS A 351 9.54 0.03 1.96
N VAL A 352 10.50 -0.55 2.65
CA VAL A 352 11.89 -0.57 2.21
C VAL A 352 12.27 -2.02 1.87
N PRO A 353 12.68 -2.33 0.64
CA PRO A 353 13.15 -3.67 0.30
C PRO A 353 14.33 -4.13 1.14
N ASP A 354 14.38 -5.43 1.41
CA ASP A 354 15.59 -6.06 1.96
C ASP A 354 16.76 -5.80 1.00
N ASP A 355 17.94 -5.52 1.53
CA ASP A 355 19.14 -5.22 0.74
C ASP A 355 19.03 -4.00 -0.21
N PHE A 356 18.03 -3.10 -0.04
CA PHE A 356 17.82 -1.93 -0.91
C PHE A 356 19.07 -1.05 -1.13
N PHE A 357 20.01 -1.04 -0.18
CA PHE A 357 21.29 -0.35 -0.30
C PHE A 357 22.49 -1.27 -0.58
N ASP A 358 22.31 -2.59 -0.57
CA ASP A 358 23.34 -3.64 -0.52
C ASP A 358 23.49 -4.48 -1.82
N ASP A 359 22.61 -4.29 -2.81
CA ASP A 359 22.54 -5.08 -4.05
C ASP A 359 23.84 -5.20 -4.86
N TYR A 360 24.81 -4.30 -4.70
CA TYR A 360 26.08 -4.38 -5.43
C TYR A 360 27.07 -5.42 -4.90
N LYS A 361 26.88 -5.97 -3.69
CA LYS A 361 27.75 -7.05 -3.19
C LYS A 361 27.52 -8.39 -3.90
N ARG A 362 26.34 -8.63 -4.49
CA ARG A 362 26.02 -9.91 -5.18
C ARG A 362 26.46 -9.98 -6.64
N LYS A 363 26.82 -8.87 -7.29
CA LYS A 363 27.29 -8.89 -8.69
C LYS A 363 28.80 -9.16 -8.85
N ILE A 364 29.58 -9.18 -7.77
CA ILE A 364 31.04 -9.42 -7.83
C ILE A 364 31.38 -10.92 -7.68
N SER A 365 30.42 -11.77 -7.30
CA SER A 365 30.67 -13.21 -7.10
C SER A 365 30.41 -14.10 -8.32
N ASN A 366 30.09 -13.52 -9.49
CA ASN A 366 29.85 -14.26 -10.74
C ASN A 366 30.54 -13.59 -11.95
N PHE A 367 31.82 -13.24 -11.80
CA PHE A 367 32.73 -13.07 -12.92
C PHE A 367 33.99 -13.90 -12.69
#